data_AF-A0A8J6LTS6-F1
#
_entry.id   AF-A0A8J6LTS6-F1
#
_cell.length_a   1.000
_cell.length_b   1.000
_cell.length_c   1.000
_cell.angle_alpha   90.00
_cell.angle_beta   90.00
_cell.angle_gamma   90.00
#
_symmetry.space_group_name_H-M   'P 1'
#
loop_
_entity.id
_entity.type
_entity.pdbx_description
1 polymer ?
#
loop_
_entity_poly.entity_id
_entity_poly.type
_entity_poly.pdbx_seq_one_letter_code
_entity_poly.pdbx_strand_id
1 'polypeptide(L)' 'MFVCICNAVTEDDILGAVDAGARCVRSACEATEAGSNCGSCLERVENLVEGALSGCPRRVLGVPLAATA' A
#
# COMPACT_ATOMS: atom_id res chain seq x y z
N MET A 1 -8.89 5.82 7.67
CA MET A 1 -8.37 6.12 9.03
C MET A 1 -6.85 6.11 9.02
N PHE A 2 -6.18 6.49 10.12
CA PHE A 2 -4.72 6.33 10.26
C PHE A 2 -4.34 4.85 10.38
N VAL A 3 -3.41 4.43 9.53
CA VAL A 3 -2.74 3.13 9.58
C VAL A 3 -1.46 3.23 10.40
N CYS A 4 -0.65 4.27 10.17
CA CYS A 4 0.57 4.55 10.93
C CYS A 4 0.45 5.89 11.66
N ILE A 5 0.44 5.86 13.00
CA ILE A 5 0.38 7.09 13.81
C ILE A 5 1.72 7.84 13.79
N CYS A 6 2.85 7.13 13.77
CA CYS A 6 4.18 7.74 13.82
C CYS A 6 4.43 8.72 12.66
N ASN A 7 4.00 8.32 11.46
CA ASN A 7 4.26 9.06 10.22
C ASN A 7 2.96 9.61 9.60
N ALA A 8 1.87 9.63 10.37
CA ALA A 8 0.56 10.11 9.94
C ALA A 8 0.07 9.50 8.60
N VAL A 9 0.33 8.21 8.38
CA VAL A 9 -0.09 7.50 7.15
C VAL A 9 -1.51 6.98 7.32
N THR A 10 -2.35 7.25 6.34
CA THR A 10 -3.75 6.82 6.29
C THR A 10 -3.96 5.59 5.43
N GLU A 11 -5.14 4.98 5.52
CA GLU A 11 -5.55 3.90 4.62
C GLU A 11 -5.54 4.35 3.15
N ASP A 12 -5.93 5.61 2.88
CA ASP A 12 -5.95 6.15 1.53
C ASP A 12 -4.53 6.24 0.96
N ASP A 13 -3.54 6.61 1.78
CA ASP A 13 -2.13 6.63 1.36
C ASP A 13 -1.63 5.21 1.01
N ILE A 14 -2.00 4.20 1.80
CA ILE A 14 -1.62 2.80 1.53
C ILE A 14 -2.29 2.30 0.25
N LEU A 15 -3.58 2.58 0.05
CA LEU A 15 -4.31 2.18 -1.15
C LEU A 15 -3.83 2.94 -2.39
N GLY A 16 -3.49 4.23 -2.24
CA GLY A 16 -2.87 5.04 -3.27
C GLY A 16 -1.49 4.52 -3.67
N ALA A 17 -0.69 4.02 -2.71
CA ALA A 17 0.57 3.34 -3.02
C ALA A 17 0.33 2.04 -3.83
N VAL A 18 -0.70 1.26 -3.50
CA VAL A 18 -1.07 0.07 -4.27
C VAL A 18 -1.53 0.43 -5.68
N ASP A 19 -2.32 1.49 -5.83
CA ASP A 19 -2.74 2.02 -7.14
C ASP A 19 -1.55 2.50 -7.98
N ALA A 20 -0.58 3.16 -7.34
CA ALA A 20 0.67 3.58 -7.96
C ALA A 20 1.62 2.41 -8.30
N GLY A 21 1.31 1.18 -7.86
CA GLY A 21 2.03 -0.03 -8.24
C GLY A 21 2.69 -0.81 -7.10
N ALA A 22 2.50 -0.43 -5.84
CA ALA A 22 2.97 -1.24 -4.71
C ALA A 22 2.23 -2.60 -4.67
N ARG A 23 2.99 -3.70 -4.64
CA ARG A 23 2.44 -5.07 -4.68
C ARG A 23 2.72 -5.89 -3.44
N CYS A 24 3.41 -5.33 -2.46
CA CYS A 24 3.71 -5.97 -1.19
C CYS A 24 3.91 -4.94 -0.08
N VAL A 25 3.87 -5.40 1.17
CA VAL A 25 4.07 -4.57 2.39
C VAL A 25 5.32 -3.71 2.26
N ARG A 26 6.44 -4.31 1.87
CA ARG A 26 7.72 -3.59 1.69
C ARG A 26 7.56 -2.41 0.74
N SER A 27 7.01 -2.63 -0.46
CA SER A 27 6.83 -1.54 -1.44
C SER A 27 5.83 -0.47 -0.99
N ALA A 28 4.80 -0.84 -0.23
CA ALA A 28 3.85 0.12 0.35
C ALA A 28 4.54 0.96 1.44
N CYS A 29 5.29 0.33 2.34
CA CYS A 29 6.08 1.00 3.37
C CYS A 29 7.16 1.92 2.79
N GLU A 30 7.84 1.51 1.72
CA GLU A 30 8.80 2.34 0.99
C GLU A 30 8.14 3.58 0.37
N ALA A 31 6.90 3.45 -0.12
CA ALA A 31 6.17 4.54 -0.75
C ALA A 31 5.53 5.52 0.25
N THR A 32 5.14 5.06 1.44
CA THR A 32 4.38 5.88 2.42
C THR A 32 5.10 6.13 3.74
N GLU A 33 6.33 5.63 3.91
CA GLU A 33 7.08 5.63 5.17
C GLU A 33 6.39 4.88 6.33
N ALA A 34 5.34 4.11 6.08
CA ALA A 34 4.68 3.33 7.13
C ALA A 34 5.64 2.26 7.67
N GLY A 35 5.69 2.09 8.99
CA GLY A 35 6.51 1.05 9.62
C GLY A 35 7.97 1.42 9.88
N SER A 36 8.43 2.60 9.44
CA SER A 36 9.83 3.06 9.63
C SER A 36 10.22 3.45 11.06
N ASN A 37 9.31 3.33 12.04
CA ASN A 37 9.54 3.69 13.44
C ASN A 37 9.24 2.53 14.40
N CYS A 38 8.03 2.44 14.95
CA CYS A 38 7.69 1.41 15.97
C CYS A 38 7.20 0.06 15.39
N GLY A 39 6.89 0.01 14.09
CA GLY A 39 6.45 -1.22 13.40
C GLY A 39 5.02 -1.73 13.73
N SER A 40 4.30 -1.12 14.68
CA SER A 40 2.97 -1.63 15.11
C SER A 40 1.87 -1.60 14.05
N CYS A 41 2.11 -0.93 12.93
CA CYS A 41 1.17 -0.82 11.81
C CYS A 41 1.36 -1.89 10.73
N LEU A 42 2.44 -2.69 10.77
CA LEU A 42 2.82 -3.58 9.67
C LEU A 42 1.76 -4.63 9.34
N GLU A 43 1.17 -5.29 10.34
CA GLU A 43 0.08 -6.26 10.13
C GLU A 43 -1.15 -5.60 9.47
N ARG A 44 -1.47 -4.36 9.85
CA ARG A 44 -2.58 -3.63 9.21
C ARG A 44 -2.25 -3.25 7.78
N VAL A 45 -1.02 -2.84 7.50
CA VAL A 45 -0.56 -2.55 6.13
C VAL A 45 -0.67 -3.80 5.26
N GLU A 46 -0.26 -4.96 5.77
CA GLU A 46 -0.38 -6.26 5.08
C GLU A 46 -1.82 -6.57 4.69
N ASN A 47 -2.75 -6.53 5.64
CA ASN A 47 -4.16 -6.78 5.37
C ASN A 47 -4.75 -5.83 4.32
N LEU A 48 -4.35 -4.55 4.31
CA LEU A 48 -4.82 -3.57 3.32
C LEU A 48 -4.25 -3.88 1.93
N VAL A 49 -2.96 -4.18 1.83
CA VAL A 49 -2.31 -4.53 0.56
C VAL A 49 -2.90 -5.82 -0.01
N GLU A 50 -3.03 -6.87 0.80
CA GLU A 50 -3.61 -8.14 0.37
C GLU A 50 -5.08 -8.00 -0.04
N GLY A 51 -5.87 -7.24 0.73
CA GLY A 51 -7.26 -6.95 0.41
C GLY A 51 -7.42 -6.18 -0.91
N ALA A 52 -6.59 -5.16 -1.13
CA ALA A 52 -6.60 -4.36 -2.35
C ALA A 52 -6.22 -5.18 -3.59
N LEU A 53 -5.28 -6.13 -3.45
CA LEU A 53 -4.86 -7.01 -4.54
C LEU A 53 -5.85 -8.13 -4.85
N SER A 54 -6.57 -8.63 -3.83
CA SER A 54 -7.50 -9.76 -3.96
C SER A 54 -8.90 -9.36 -4.47
N GLY A 55 -9.28 -8.08 -4.35
CA GLY A 55 -10.66 -7.62 -4.56
C GLY A 55 -11.07 -7.12 -5.96
N CYS A 56 -10.37 -7.43 -7.06
CA CYS A 56 -10.58 -6.70 -8.33
C CYS A 56 -12.00 -6.86 -8.93
N PRO A 57 -12.72 -5.73 -9.17
CA PRO A 57 -12.96 -5.33 -10.55
C PRO A 57 -12.76 -3.82 -10.84
N ARG A 58 -11.92 -3.09 -10.08
CA ARG A 58 -11.61 -1.66 -10.37
C ARG A 58 -10.44 -1.46 -11.35
N ARG A 59 -10.34 -2.31 -12.37
CA ARG A 59 -9.42 -2.12 -13.50
C ARG A 59 -10.01 -1.11 -14.50
N VAL A 60 -10.06 0.16 -14.15
CA VAL A 60 -10.41 1.21 -15.13
C VAL A 60 -9.45 2.40 -14.96
N LEU A 61 -8.44 2.39 -15.84
CA LEU A 61 -7.58 3.51 -16.29
C LEU A 61 -6.37 3.86 -15.41
N GLY A 62 -5.18 3.35 -15.79
CA GLY A 62 -4.01 4.24 -15.78
C GLY A 62 -2.59 3.67 -15.75
N VAL A 63 -2.30 2.45 -15.26
CA VAL A 63 -0.89 2.05 -15.11
C VAL A 63 -0.45 1.07 -16.22
N PRO A 64 0.52 1.44 -17.07
CA PRO A 64 1.13 0.50 -18.00
C PRO A 64 1.83 -0.59 -17.21
N LEU A 65 1.50 -1.83 -17.55
CA LEU A 65 2.18 -3.02 -17.06
C LEU A 65 3.61 -3.03 -17.64
N ALA A 66 4.53 -2.24 -17.08
CA ALA A 66 5.96 -2.52 -17.20
C ALA A 66 6.20 -3.73 -16.27
N ALA A 67 6.28 -4.98 -16.71
CA ALA A 67 7.14 -5.51 -17.76
C ALA A 67 8.57 -4.99 -17.63
N THR A 68 9.26 -5.42 -16.59
CA THR A 68 10.73 -5.51 -16.61
C THR A 68 11.11 -6.98 -16.58
N ALA A 69 11.78 -7.36 -17.67
CA ALA A 69 12.48 -8.62 -17.90
C ALA A 69 13.61 -8.86 -16.88
#